data_AF-C5A4N5-F1
#
_entry.id   AF-C5A4N5-F1
#
_cell.length_a   1.000
_cell.length_b   1.000
_cell.length_c   1.000
_cell.angle_alpha   90.00
_cell.angle_beta   90.00
_cell.angle_gamma   90.00
#
_symmetry.space_group_name_H-M   'P 1'
#
loop_
_entity.id
_entity.type
_entity.pdbx_description
1 polymer ?
#
loop_
_entity_poly.entity_id
_entity_poly.type
_entity_poly.pdbx_seq_one_letter_code
_entity_poly.pdbx_strand_id
1 'polypeptide(L)' 'MERVRDVNVRYVMEELERLKVEIQRLEAMLVPIVRGEVSDEELDKIEREARDFKEENWIDADELERILEEDS' A
#
# COMPACT_ATOMS: atom_id res chain seq x y z
N MET A 1 4.65 -15.11 -32.92
CA MET A 1 3.80 -16.03 -32.13
C MET A 1 4.19 -16.00 -30.65
N GLU A 2 5.49 -15.93 -30.34
CA GLU A 2 6.04 -15.82 -28.97
C GLU A 2 5.62 -14.53 -28.25
N ARG A 3 5.83 -13.35 -28.85
CA ARG A 3 5.41 -12.05 -28.25
C ARG A 3 3.92 -11.93 -27.91
N VAL A 4 3.05 -12.64 -28.62
CA VAL A 4 1.59 -12.64 -28.35
C VAL A 4 1.28 -13.47 -27.10
N ARG A 5 2.06 -14.53 -26.84
CA ARG A 5 1.96 -15.31 -25.61
C ARG A 5 2.48 -14.51 -24.42
N ASP A 6 3.60 -13.81 -24.57
CA ASP A 6 4.20 -13.02 -23.48
C ASP A 6 3.29 -11.88 -23.02
N VAL A 7 2.67 -11.15 -23.95
CA VAL A 7 1.71 -10.09 -23.64
C VAL A 7 0.49 -10.64 -22.92
N ASN A 8 0.03 -11.83 -23.30
CA ASN A 8 -1.11 -12.49 -22.66
C ASN A 8 -0.78 -12.94 -21.24
N VAL A 9 0.42 -13.49 -21.02
CA VAL A 9 0.88 -13.88 -19.67
C VAL A 9 0.99 -12.65 -18.76
N ARG A 10 1.57 -11.54 -19.24
CA ARG A 10 1.68 -10.30 -18.44
C ARG A 10 0.30 -9.79 -18.03
N TYR A 11 -0.64 -9.73 -18.98
CA TYR A 11 -2.01 -9.30 -18.70
C TYR A 11 -2.68 -10.20 -17.65
N VAL A 12 -2.54 -11.53 -17.78
CA VAL A 12 -3.07 -12.47 -16.78
C VAL A 12 -2.45 -12.23 -15.41
N MET A 13 -1.15 -11.98 -15.32
CA MET A 13 -0.48 -11.70 -14.05
C MET A 13 -0.96 -10.38 -13.41
N GLU A 14 -1.15 -9.34 -14.20
CA GLU A 14 -1.70 -8.05 -13.74
C GLU A 14 -3.13 -8.21 -13.19
N GLU A 15 -3.98 -8.97 -13.89
CA GLU A 15 -5.34 -9.25 -13.42
C GLU A 15 -5.38 -10.13 -12.17
N LEU A 16 -4.45 -11.09 -12.05
CA LEU A 16 -4.31 -11.90 -10.83
C LEU A 16 -3.87 -11.05 -9.64
N GLU A 17 -2.93 -10.12 -9.82
CA GLU A 17 -2.50 -9.22 -8.75
C GLU A 17 -3.64 -8.26 -8.35
N ARG A 18 -4.38 -7.74 -9.34
CA ARG A 18 -5.58 -6.93 -9.09
C ARG A 18 -6.60 -7.71 -8.25
N LEU A 19 -6.93 -8.94 -8.65
CA LEU A 19 -7.89 -9.77 -7.91
C LEU A 19 -7.41 -10.07 -6.49
N LYS A 20 -6.13 -10.37 -6.31
CA LYS A 20 -5.52 -10.54 -4.99
C LYS A 20 -5.71 -9.32 -4.11
N VAL A 21 -5.44 -8.12 -4.62
CA VAL A 21 -5.64 -6.86 -3.86
C VAL A 21 -7.11 -6.65 -3.49
N GLU A 22 -8.05 -6.92 -4.40
CA GLU A 22 -9.48 -6.78 -4.07
C GLU A 22 -9.94 -7.77 -3.00
N ILE A 23 -9.46 -9.02 -3.04
CA ILE A 23 -9.75 -10.01 -1.99
C ILE A 23 -9.20 -9.53 -0.64
N GLN A 24 -7.97 -9.01 -0.61
CA GLN A 24 -7.37 -8.47 0.63
C GLN A 24 -8.17 -7.28 1.18
N ARG A 25 -8.70 -6.40 0.32
CA ARG A 25 -9.59 -5.31 0.75
C ARG A 25 -10.90 -5.84 1.31
N LEU A 26 -11.50 -6.85 0.67
CA LEU A 26 -12.73 -7.50 1.17
C LEU A 26 -12.50 -8.14 2.54
N GLU A 27 -11.36 -8.81 2.75
CA GLU A 27 -10.97 -9.36 4.04
C GLU A 27 -10.78 -8.27 5.09
N ALA A 28 -10.12 -7.16 4.74
CA ALA A 28 -9.95 -6.01 5.62
C ALA A 28 -11.29 -5.39 6.06
N MET A 29 -12.30 -5.36 5.19
CA MET A 29 -13.64 -4.90 5.55
C MET A 29 -14.34 -5.78 6.59
N LEU A 30 -13.92 -7.04 6.73
CA LEU A 30 -14.47 -7.96 7.73
C LEU A 30 -13.77 -7.85 9.09
N VAL A 31 -12.67 -7.10 9.18
CA VAL A 31 -11.95 -6.86 10.44
C VAL A 31 -12.84 -6.01 11.36
N PRO A 32 -13.15 -6.48 12.59
CA PRO A 32 -13.93 -5.70 13.53
C PRO A 32 -13.25 -4.38 13.89
N ILE A 33 -14.01 -3.29 13.91
CA ILE A 33 -13.51 -2.00 14.37
C ILE A 33 -13.28 -2.08 15.89
N VAL A 34 -12.01 -2.02 16.31
CA VAL A 34 -11.66 -1.90 17.73
C VAL A 34 -11.83 -0.44 18.14
N ARG A 35 -12.73 -0.18 19.09
CA ARG A 35 -12.97 1.16 19.63
C ARG A 35 -12.07 1.41 20.83
N GLY A 36 -11.47 2.59 20.89
CA GLY A 36 -10.73 3.06 22.07
C GLY A 36 -9.23 2.74 22.10
N GLU A 37 -8.65 2.21 21.01
CA GLU A 37 -7.18 2.09 20.88
C GLU A 37 -6.51 3.43 20.54
N VAL A 38 -7.23 4.32 19.87
CA VAL A 38 -6.79 5.65 19.44
C VAL A 38 -7.92 6.64 19.71
N SER A 39 -7.60 7.88 20.11
CA SER A 39 -8.61 8.93 20.28
C SER A 39 -9.17 9.40 18.93
N ASP A 40 -10.39 9.94 18.92
CA ASP A 40 -10.99 10.47 17.68
C ASP A 40 -10.13 11.58 17.07
N GLU A 41 -9.48 12.42 17.89
CA GLU A 41 -8.58 13.50 17.43
C GLU A 41 -7.31 12.95 16.76
N GLU A 42 -6.70 11.91 17.32
CA GLU A 42 -5.54 11.24 16.74
C GLU A 42 -5.91 10.51 15.45
N LEU A 43 -7.06 9.83 15.41
CA LEU A 43 -7.57 9.16 14.22
C LEU A 43 -7.79 10.15 13.08
N ASP A 44 -8.43 11.28 13.35
CA ASP A 44 -8.62 12.39 12.41
C ASP A 44 -7.28 12.90 11.84
N LYS A 45 -6.26 13.01 12.70
CA LYS A 45 -4.93 13.46 12.28
C LYS A 45 -4.27 12.44 11.35
N ILE A 46 -4.34 11.15 11.69
CA ILE A 46 -3.79 10.06 10.88
C ILE A 46 -4.48 10.03 9.50
N GLU A 47 -5.81 10.14 9.45
CA GLU A 47 -6.56 10.16 8.20
C GLU A 47 -6.17 11.35 7.31
N ARG A 48 -6.02 12.54 7.91
CA ARG A 48 -5.57 13.73 7.18
C ARG A 48 -4.16 13.58 6.64
N GLU A 49 -3.20 13.10 7.43
CA GLU A 49 -1.82 12.89 6.97
C GLU A 49 -1.74 11.86 5.84
N ALA A 50 -2.53 10.78 5.91
CA ALA A 50 -2.60 9.77 4.86
C ALA A 50 -3.23 10.30 3.56
N ARG A 51 -4.23 11.19 3.67
CA ARG A 51 -4.94 11.75 2.51
C ARG A 51 -4.23 12.93 1.87
N ASP A 52 -3.72 13.85 2.67
CA ASP A 52 -3.00 15.06 2.23
C ASP A 52 -1.51 14.73 1.99
N PHE A 53 -1.26 13.67 1.22
CA PHE A 53 0.07 13.18 0.92
C PHE A 53 0.95 14.28 0.32
N LYS A 54 2.10 14.52 0.96
CA LYS A 54 3.15 15.42 0.49
C LYS A 54 4.45 14.63 0.43
N GLU A 55 4.93 14.35 -0.77
CA GLU A 55 6.10 13.50 -1.03
C GLU A 55 7.31 13.87 -0.17
N GLU A 56 7.55 15.17 0.06
CA GLU A 56 8.63 15.66 0.93
C GLU A 56 8.62 15.15 2.39
N ASN A 57 7.47 14.65 2.86
CA ASN A 57 7.29 14.13 4.22
C ASN A 57 7.39 12.60 4.28
N TRP A 58 7.57 11.92 3.15
CA TRP A 58 7.56 10.46 3.06
C TRP A 58 8.84 9.96 2.38
N ILE A 59 9.26 8.76 2.76
CA ILE A 59 10.36 8.02 2.12
C ILE A 59 9.84 6.66 1.71
N ASP A 60 10.38 6.11 0.63
CA ASP A 60 10.14 4.71 0.28
C ASP A 60 10.81 3.84 1.36
N ALA A 61 10.04 2.91 1.93
CA ALA A 61 10.53 2.03 2.98
C ALA A 61 11.68 1.13 2.49
N ASP A 62 11.68 0.77 1.21
CA ASP A 62 12.73 -0.06 0.60
C ASP A 62 14.05 0.73 0.41
N GLU A 63 14.00 2.06 0.47
CA GLU A 63 15.19 2.93 0.38
C GLU A 63 15.79 3.29 1.74
N LEU A 64 15.08 3.02 2.84
CA LEU A 64 15.48 3.42 4.19
C LEU A 64 16.87 2.92 4.60
N GLU A 65 17.18 1.65 4.30
CA GLU A 65 18.47 1.05 4.67
C GLU A 65 19.64 1.80 4.00
N ARG A 66 19.49 2.16 2.72
CA ARG A 66 20.50 2.91 1.97
C ARG A 66 20.75 4.30 2.57
N ILE A 67 19.68 5.01 2.94
CA ILE A 67 19.77 6.35 3.52
C ILE A 67 20.52 6.30 4.86
N LEU A 68 20.20 5.31 5.72
CA LEU A 68 20.82 5.16 7.03
C LEU A 68 22.31 4.81 6.95
N GLU A 69 22.73 4.07 5.92
CA GLU A 69 24.14 3.75 5.66
C GLU A 69 24.95 4.95 5.15
N GLU A 70 24.35 5.86 4.38
CA GLU A 70 25.03 7.06 3.83
C GLU A 70 25.26 8.15 4.89
N ASP A 71 24.44 8.18 5.95
CA ASP A 71 24.53 9.15 7.07
C ASP A 71 25.52 8.75 8.19
N SER A 72 26.19 7.59 8.06
CA SER A 72 27.15 7.03 9.05
C SER A 72 28.61 7.22 8.66
#